data_AF-A0A443HPB3-F1
#
_entry.id   AF-A0A443HPB3-F1
#
_cell.length_a   1.000
_cell.length_b   1.000
_cell.length_c   1.000
_cell.angle_alpha   90.00
_cell.angle_beta   90.00
_cell.angle_gamma   90.00
#
_symmetry.space_group_name_H-M   'P 1'
#
loop_
_entity.id
_entity.type
_entity.pdbx_description
1 polymer ?
#
loop_
_entity_poly.entity_id
_entity_poly.type
_entity_poly.pdbx_seq_one_letter_code
_entity_poly.pdbx_strand_id
1 'polypeptide(L)'
;MSQYIKTSQLDSQVSQTFLDCVKRTGVEYNLYVDEGGTTVVVPAERREIDFHGQDQELFDCIIAVIDRMDVAAESTIEPDENHDSAISSNSTTHEWLEEQGASGLAAVGTRPASTGLSNHTSGMDSSPSARSKIARRGNNEPRSGSLHYWAYLDDYPGCGNVNSEASFDGTCHTYASAFASVQFENTDDTDYLEMGIWPHHGCSKGNERKFTIKPGTLGDCKTRTTYSFKGWHVRCARCL
;
A
#
# COMPACT_ATOMS: atom_id res chain seq x y z
N MET A 1 3.53 -25.76 7.13
CA MET A 1 3.74 -25.04 8.41
C MET A 1 3.80 -23.57 8.06
N SER A 2 2.67 -22.86 8.22
CA SER A 2 2.57 -21.43 7.93
C SER A 2 3.27 -20.66 9.05
N GLN A 3 4.34 -19.93 8.74
CA GLN A 3 5.00 -19.07 9.71
C GLN A 3 4.17 -17.80 9.84
N TYR A 4 3.56 -17.66 11.02
CA TYR A 4 2.84 -16.48 11.48
C TYR A 4 3.69 -15.21 11.27
N ILE A 5 3.15 -14.23 10.56
CA ILE A 5 3.68 -12.87 10.62
C ILE A 5 3.30 -12.33 11.99
N LYS A 6 4.31 -12.10 12.82
CA LYS A 6 4.14 -11.45 14.11
C LYS A 6 3.86 -9.97 13.82
N THR A 7 2.62 -9.54 13.97
CA THR A 7 2.31 -8.11 14.10
C THR A 7 3.17 -7.56 15.22
N SER A 8 3.93 -6.50 14.94
CA SER A 8 4.69 -5.86 16.00
C SER A 8 3.72 -5.03 16.85
N GLN A 9 3.93 -5.02 18.17
CA GLN A 9 3.11 -4.21 19.05
C GLN A 9 3.22 -2.74 18.64
N LEU A 10 2.10 -2.04 18.59
CA LEU A 10 2.06 -0.62 18.29
C LEU A 10 2.79 0.16 19.39
N ASP A 11 3.78 0.96 19.01
CA ASP A 11 4.49 1.83 19.96
C ASP A 11 3.63 3.06 20.30
N SER A 12 3.43 3.31 21.60
CA SER A 12 2.55 4.39 22.06
C SER A 12 3.02 5.78 21.61
N GLN A 13 4.32 6.02 21.60
CA GLN A 13 4.90 7.29 21.15
C GLN A 13 4.66 7.49 19.64
N VAL A 14 4.77 6.42 18.85
CA VAL A 14 4.52 6.46 17.40
C VAL A 14 3.05 6.76 17.13
N SER A 15 2.13 6.03 17.75
CA SER A 15 0.70 6.27 17.55
C SER A 15 0.27 7.65 18.04
N GLN A 16 0.85 8.15 19.13
CA GLN A 16 0.54 9.50 19.61
C GLN A 16 1.04 10.56 18.63
N THR A 17 2.26 10.37 18.08
CA THR A 17 2.82 11.26 17.06
C THR A 17 1.92 11.31 15.82
N PHE A 18 1.43 10.15 15.38
CA PHE A 18 0.49 10.06 14.26
C PHE A 18 -0.83 10.77 14.56
N LEU A 19 -1.49 10.43 15.68
CA LEU A 19 -2.78 11.01 16.06
C LEU A 19 -2.70 12.54 16.26
N ASP A 20 -1.63 13.05 16.88
CA ASP A 20 -1.41 14.49 17.04
C ASP A 20 -1.15 15.18 15.70
N CYS A 21 -0.51 14.49 14.75
CA CYS A 21 -0.37 14.98 13.40
C CYS A 21 -1.72 15.09 12.70
N VAL A 22 -2.52 14.01 12.68
CA VAL A 22 -3.85 13.98 12.04
C VAL A 22 -4.75 15.09 12.59
N LYS A 23 -4.78 15.28 13.91
CA LYS A 23 -5.57 16.34 14.58
C LYS A 23 -5.17 17.76 14.16
N ARG A 24 -3.92 17.98 13.75
CA ARG A 24 -3.40 19.29 13.34
C ARG A 24 -3.64 19.62 11.87
N THR A 25 -4.04 18.65 11.06
CA THR A 25 -4.31 18.86 9.62
C THR A 25 -5.43 19.87 9.34
N GLY A 26 -6.30 20.11 10.33
CA GLY A 26 -7.49 20.94 10.18
C GLY A 26 -8.60 20.29 9.34
N VAL A 27 -8.39 19.06 8.86
CA VAL A 27 -9.39 18.24 8.16
C VAL A 27 -9.95 17.22 9.13
N GLU A 28 -11.27 17.06 9.12
CA GLU A 28 -11.93 16.07 9.98
C GLU A 28 -11.84 14.67 9.37
N TYR A 29 -11.17 13.78 10.10
CA TYR A 29 -11.05 12.36 9.76
C TYR A 29 -11.63 11.48 10.86
N ASN A 30 -12.14 10.32 10.43
CA ASN A 30 -12.42 9.18 11.29
C ASN A 30 -11.36 8.10 11.07
N LEU A 31 -11.20 7.21 12.05
CA LEU A 31 -10.27 6.09 11.99
C LEU A 31 -10.98 4.80 12.35
N TYR A 32 -10.62 3.73 11.67
CA TYR A 32 -10.91 2.35 12.05
C TYR A 32 -9.64 1.51 11.94
N VAL A 33 -9.66 0.29 12.48
CA VAL A 33 -8.58 -0.69 12.30
C VAL A 33 -9.15 -1.88 11.55
N ASP A 34 -8.47 -2.28 10.46
CA ASP A 34 -8.92 -3.44 9.68
C ASP A 34 -8.47 -4.78 10.28
N GLU A 35 -8.98 -5.89 9.73
CA GLU A 35 -8.64 -7.24 10.22
C GLU A 35 -7.13 -7.56 10.16
N GLY A 36 -6.37 -6.86 9.30
CA GLY A 36 -4.92 -6.99 9.18
C GLY A 36 -4.13 -6.19 10.22
N GLY A 37 -4.81 -5.38 11.04
CA GLY A 37 -4.18 -4.46 12.00
C GLY A 37 -3.74 -3.13 11.38
N THR A 38 -4.13 -2.84 10.14
CA THR A 38 -3.85 -1.54 9.49
C THR A 38 -4.73 -0.48 10.15
N THR A 39 -4.13 0.62 10.60
CA THR A 39 -4.90 1.81 10.99
C THR A 39 -5.35 2.55 9.73
N VAL A 40 -6.65 2.61 9.48
CA VAL A 40 -7.20 3.23 8.26
C VAL A 40 -7.84 4.57 8.60
N VAL A 41 -7.40 5.62 7.92
CA VAL A 41 -7.95 6.97 8.03
C VAL A 41 -8.96 7.20 6.91
N VAL A 42 -10.15 7.68 7.25
CA VAL A 42 -11.21 8.02 6.28
C VAL A 42 -11.69 9.46 6.50
N PRO A 43 -12.04 10.20 5.44
CA PRO A 43 -12.68 11.50 5.60
C PRO A 43 -14.00 11.38 6.36
N ALA A 44 -14.30 12.33 7.26
CA ALA A 44 -15.60 12.33 7.95
C ALA A 44 -16.77 12.63 7.00
N GLU A 45 -16.51 13.34 5.90
CA GLU A 45 -17.46 13.60 4.82
C GLU A 45 -17.31 12.61 3.66
N ARG A 46 -18.37 12.40 2.88
CA ARG A 46 -18.37 11.52 1.71
C ARG A 46 -17.56 12.13 0.55
N ARG A 47 -16.26 11.79 0.44
CA ARG A 47 -15.34 12.29 -0.60
C ARG A 47 -14.18 11.35 -0.90
N GLU A 48 -13.42 11.66 -1.95
CA GLU A 48 -12.15 10.97 -2.24
C GLU A 48 -11.04 11.44 -1.28
N ILE A 49 -10.07 10.57 -1.04
CA ILE A 49 -8.75 10.95 -0.53
C ILE A 49 -7.91 11.57 -1.67
N ASP A 50 -7.33 12.73 -1.39
CA ASP A 50 -6.48 13.49 -2.31
C ASP A 50 -5.17 13.93 -1.63
N PHE A 51 -4.18 13.03 -1.61
CA PHE A 51 -2.85 13.28 -1.06
C PHE A 51 -2.06 14.38 -1.77
N HIS A 52 -2.50 14.86 -2.93
CA HIS A 52 -1.87 15.98 -3.63
C HIS A 52 -2.68 17.29 -3.54
N GLY A 53 -3.76 17.29 -2.77
CA GLY A 53 -4.63 18.43 -2.56
C GLY A 53 -5.01 18.56 -1.10
N GLN A 54 -6.29 18.32 -0.79
CA GLN A 54 -6.83 18.55 0.56
C GLN A 54 -6.18 17.67 1.64
N ASP A 55 -5.74 16.45 1.30
CA ASP A 55 -5.19 15.48 2.25
C ASP A 55 -3.65 15.43 2.23
N GLN A 56 -2.99 16.43 1.67
CA GLN A 56 -1.52 16.51 1.65
C GLN A 56 -0.91 16.48 3.06
N GLU A 57 -1.54 17.12 4.04
CA GLU A 57 -1.04 17.07 5.43
C GLU A 57 -1.26 15.71 6.07
N LEU A 58 -2.34 14.99 5.72
CA LEU A 58 -2.53 13.59 6.12
C LEU A 58 -1.44 12.70 5.52
N PHE A 59 -1.10 12.90 4.25
CA PHE A 59 0.02 12.19 3.63
C PHE A 59 1.32 12.41 4.40
N ASP A 60 1.66 13.66 4.75
CA ASP A 60 2.83 13.97 5.56
C ASP A 60 2.80 13.28 6.93
N CYS A 61 1.63 13.18 7.57
CA CYS A 61 1.44 12.43 8.82
C CYS A 61 1.71 10.94 8.66
N ILE A 62 1.28 10.32 7.55
CA ILE A 62 1.55 8.91 7.26
C ILE A 62 3.05 8.69 7.07
N ILE A 63 3.72 9.55 6.28
CA ILE A 63 5.16 9.45 6.07
C ILE A 63 5.95 9.55 7.38
N ALA A 64 5.51 10.38 8.32
CA ALA A 64 6.20 10.58 9.59
C ALA A 64 6.27 9.33 10.49
N VAL A 65 5.40 8.33 10.25
CA VAL A 65 5.33 7.09 11.06
C VAL A 65 5.45 5.81 10.24
N ILE A 66 5.68 5.93 8.93
CA ILE A 66 5.70 4.84 7.95
C ILE A 66 6.76 3.76 8.22
N ASP A 67 7.72 4.01 9.11
CA ASP A 67 8.75 3.03 9.48
C ASP A 67 8.34 2.19 10.70
N ARG A 68 7.27 2.57 11.40
CA ARG A 68 6.92 2.01 12.71
C ARG A 68 5.44 1.73 12.91
N MET A 69 4.55 2.22 12.05
CA MET A 69 3.11 2.01 12.13
C MET A 69 2.49 1.67 10.77
N ASP A 70 1.59 0.69 10.73
CA ASP A 70 0.84 0.40 9.50
C ASP A 70 -0.35 1.34 9.38
N VAL A 71 -0.28 2.24 8.39
CA VAL A 71 -1.31 3.25 8.13
C VAL A 71 -1.71 3.25 6.65
N ALA A 72 -3.01 3.31 6.41
CA ALA A 72 -3.60 3.58 5.10
C ALA A 72 -4.65 4.69 5.19
N ALA A 73 -5.04 5.23 4.05
CA ALA A 73 -6.18 6.12 3.92
C ALA A 73 -7.19 5.55 2.92
N GLU A 74 -8.47 5.84 3.12
CA GLU A 74 -9.54 5.36 2.25
C GLU A 74 -10.53 6.45 1.86
N SER A 75 -10.97 6.40 0.61
CA SER A 75 -12.07 7.23 0.13
C SER A 75 -13.42 6.73 0.67
N THR A 76 -14.32 7.66 0.98
CA THR A 76 -15.67 7.37 1.53
C THR A 76 -16.79 7.58 0.50
N ILE A 77 -16.44 7.78 -0.77
CA ILE A 77 -17.42 7.98 -1.86
C ILE A 77 -18.39 6.81 -1.99
N GLU A 78 -17.93 5.60 -1.71
CA GLU A 78 -18.75 4.39 -1.77
C GLU A 78 -19.01 3.88 -0.35
N PRO A 79 -20.19 3.32 -0.07
CA PRO A 79 -20.47 2.72 1.23
C PRO A 79 -19.57 1.50 1.47
N ASP A 80 -18.96 1.44 2.65
CA ASP A 80 -18.17 0.31 3.15
C ASP A 80 -18.56 0.08 4.62
N GLU A 81 -18.82 -1.17 4.99
CA GLU A 81 -19.26 -1.54 6.34
C GLU A 81 -18.22 -1.18 7.42
N ASN A 82 -16.94 -1.12 7.06
CA ASN A 82 -15.88 -0.74 8.00
C ASN A 82 -15.97 0.75 8.36
N HIS A 83 -16.51 1.59 7.47
CA HIS A 83 -16.64 3.02 7.72
C HIS A 83 -17.65 3.32 8.83
N ASP A 84 -18.64 2.43 9.02
CA ASP A 84 -19.63 2.54 10.11
C ASP A 84 -19.02 2.34 11.51
N SER A 85 -17.89 1.64 11.58
CA SER A 85 -17.13 1.43 12.82
C SER A 85 -16.12 2.55 13.11
N ALA A 86 -15.89 3.44 12.15
CA ALA A 86 -14.87 4.47 12.26
C ALA A 86 -15.27 5.55 13.29
N ILE A 87 -14.32 5.93 14.15
CA ILE A 87 -14.53 6.97 15.16
C ILE A 87 -13.71 8.22 14.85
N SER A 88 -14.14 9.38 15.33
CA SER A 88 -13.43 10.65 15.13
C SER A 88 -12.00 10.60 15.64
N SER A 89 -11.07 11.07 14.80
CA SER A 89 -9.66 11.28 15.13
C SER A 89 -9.44 12.05 16.43
N ASN A 90 -10.34 12.97 16.78
CA ASN A 90 -10.28 13.74 18.03
C ASN A 90 -10.52 12.87 19.28
N SER A 91 -11.27 11.79 19.15
CA SER A 91 -11.61 10.84 20.22
C SER A 91 -10.71 9.60 20.24
N THR A 92 -9.99 9.33 19.15
CA THR A 92 -9.04 8.21 19.05
C THR A 92 -7.84 8.41 19.98
N THR A 93 -7.47 7.36 20.71
CA THR A 93 -6.28 7.27 21.56
C THR A 93 -5.42 6.06 21.19
N HIS A 94 -4.21 5.98 21.74
CA HIS A 94 -3.36 4.81 21.60
C HIS A 94 -4.04 3.54 22.13
N GLU A 95 -4.64 3.62 23.31
CA GLU A 95 -5.32 2.49 23.95
C GLU A 95 -6.47 1.97 23.08
N TRP A 96 -7.25 2.87 22.49
CA TRP A 96 -8.30 2.48 21.55
C TRP A 96 -7.72 1.76 20.32
N LEU A 97 -6.62 2.27 19.74
CA LEU A 97 -5.96 1.62 18.60
C LEU A 97 -5.46 0.20 18.97
N GLU A 98 -4.80 0.04 20.13
CA GLU A 98 -4.37 -1.28 20.60
C GLU A 98 -5.55 -2.23 20.85
N GLU A 99 -6.64 -1.74 21.45
CA GLU A 99 -7.86 -2.52 21.68
C GLU A 99 -8.53 -2.99 20.38
N GLN A 100 -8.44 -2.18 19.31
CA GLN A 100 -8.90 -2.55 17.97
C GLN A 100 -7.91 -3.43 17.20
N GLY A 101 -6.73 -3.73 17.76
CA GLY A 101 -5.72 -4.59 17.12
C GLY A 101 -4.78 -3.87 16.16
N ALA A 102 -4.67 -2.54 16.25
CA ALA A 102 -3.74 -1.78 15.41
C ALA A 102 -2.30 -2.28 15.62
N SER A 103 -1.57 -2.38 14.53
CA SER A 103 -0.24 -2.96 14.51
C SER A 103 0.84 -1.94 14.18
N GLY A 104 1.99 -2.07 14.85
CA GLY A 104 3.23 -1.45 14.40
C GLY A 104 3.83 -2.22 13.24
N LEU A 105 4.83 -1.65 12.56
CA LEU A 105 5.56 -2.36 11.51
C LEU A 105 6.59 -3.33 12.09
N ALA A 106 6.48 -4.60 11.69
CA ALA A 106 7.55 -5.55 11.90
C ALA A 106 8.67 -5.28 10.88
N ALA A 107 9.92 -5.52 11.27
CA ALA A 107 11.02 -5.51 10.30
C ALA A 107 10.78 -6.62 9.27
N VAL A 108 10.25 -6.24 8.10
CA VAL A 108 10.14 -7.13 6.96
C VAL A 108 11.57 -7.40 6.51
N GLY A 109 12.03 -8.65 6.65
CA GLY A 109 13.36 -9.02 6.20
C GLY A 109 13.56 -8.60 4.75
N THR A 110 14.75 -8.08 4.42
CA THR A 110 15.10 -7.79 3.02
C THR A 110 14.92 -9.07 2.21
N ARG A 111 13.91 -9.11 1.35
CA ARG A 111 13.76 -10.21 0.39
C ARG A 111 15.08 -10.23 -0.41
N PRO A 112 15.79 -11.37 -0.50
CA PRO A 112 17.04 -11.40 -1.25
C PRO A 112 16.77 -10.86 -2.65
N ALA A 113 17.60 -9.92 -3.10
CA ALA A 113 17.53 -9.41 -4.46
C ALA A 113 17.44 -10.62 -5.40
N SER A 114 16.40 -10.67 -6.23
CA SER A 114 16.32 -11.66 -7.30
C SER A 114 17.58 -11.48 -8.13
N THR A 115 18.52 -12.41 -8.00
CA THR A 115 19.74 -12.42 -8.79
C THR A 115 19.31 -12.53 -10.24
N GLY A 116 19.36 -11.41 -10.95
CA GLY A 116 19.18 -11.37 -12.37
C GLY A 116 20.16 -12.33 -13.04
N LEU A 117 19.63 -13.09 -14.00
CA LEU A 117 20.36 -13.78 -15.06
C LEU A 117 21.55 -14.66 -14.61
N SER A 118 21.25 -15.86 -14.14
CA SER A 118 22.14 -17.00 -14.42
C SER A 118 21.67 -17.70 -15.69
N ASN A 119 22.42 -17.48 -16.77
CA ASN A 119 22.45 -18.32 -17.96
C ASN A 119 22.54 -19.80 -17.53
N HIS A 120 21.45 -20.55 -17.71
CA HIS A 120 21.53 -22.00 -17.82
C HIS A 120 20.60 -22.46 -18.95
N THR A 121 21.19 -22.59 -20.13
CA THR A 121 20.71 -23.45 -21.20
C THR A 121 20.61 -24.89 -20.68
N SER A 122 19.40 -25.41 -20.51
CA SER A 122 18.97 -26.75 -20.97
C SER A 122 17.66 -27.21 -20.31
N GLY A 123 16.70 -27.66 -21.13
CA GLY A 123 15.75 -28.71 -20.75
C GLY A 123 14.29 -28.27 -20.59
N MET A 124 13.45 -28.73 -21.51
CA MET A 124 11.99 -28.64 -21.53
C MET A 124 11.36 -29.24 -20.27
N ASP A 125 10.31 -28.59 -19.71
CA ASP A 125 8.96 -29.16 -19.69
C ASP A 125 7.89 -28.16 -19.16
N SER A 126 7.02 -27.79 -20.10
CA SER A 126 5.58 -27.54 -20.00
C SER A 126 4.96 -27.12 -18.65
N SER A 127 4.75 -25.81 -18.45
CA SER A 127 3.66 -25.28 -17.60
C SER A 127 3.16 -23.93 -18.16
N PRO A 128 1.85 -23.61 -18.14
CA PRO A 128 1.29 -22.54 -18.94
C PRO A 128 1.58 -21.16 -18.35
N SER A 129 2.54 -20.46 -18.98
CA SER A 129 2.50 -19.03 -19.28
C SER A 129 2.19 -18.06 -18.12
N ALA A 130 3.22 -17.72 -17.34
CA ALA A 130 3.34 -16.36 -16.80
C ALA A 130 3.35 -15.37 -17.98
N ARG A 131 2.21 -14.74 -18.26
CA ARG A 131 2.12 -13.67 -19.27
C ARG A 131 2.76 -12.41 -18.69
N SER A 132 4.09 -12.32 -18.79
CA SER A 132 4.76 -11.03 -18.81
C SER A 132 4.25 -10.28 -20.06
N LYS A 133 3.23 -9.42 -19.88
CA LYS A 133 2.77 -8.52 -20.94
C LYS A 133 3.72 -7.33 -21.00
N ILE A 134 4.97 -7.57 -21.38
CA ILE A 134 5.82 -6.50 -21.90
C ILE A 134 5.22 -6.13 -23.26
N ALA A 135 4.38 -5.09 -23.27
CA ALA A 135 4.00 -4.46 -24.51
C ALA A 135 5.28 -3.89 -25.14
N ARG A 136 5.81 -4.56 -26.18
CA ARG A 136 6.81 -3.96 -27.06
C ARG A 136 6.19 -2.71 -27.69
N ARG A 137 6.43 -1.55 -27.08
CA ARG A 137 6.02 -0.25 -27.63
C ARG A 137 7.08 0.22 -28.63
N GLY A 138 6.60 0.69 -29.79
CA GLY A 138 7.42 1.03 -30.95
C GLY A 138 8.32 2.26 -30.74
N ASN A 139 9.38 2.29 -31.54
CA ASN A 139 10.56 3.15 -31.51
C ASN A 139 10.32 4.67 -31.68
N ASN A 140 9.53 5.31 -30.81
CA ASN A 140 9.45 6.78 -30.70
C ASN A 140 9.33 7.21 -29.23
N GLU A 141 10.19 6.66 -28.36
CA GLU A 141 10.27 7.04 -26.94
C GLU A 141 11.20 8.25 -26.70
N PRO A 142 10.87 9.13 -25.75
CA PRO A 142 11.91 9.82 -25.02
C PRO A 142 12.73 8.78 -24.25
N ARG A 143 14.04 8.74 -24.51
CA ARG A 143 15.02 8.00 -23.69
C ARG A 143 15.00 8.55 -22.25
N SER A 144 15.01 7.63 -21.27
CA SER A 144 15.25 7.82 -19.82
C SER A 144 13.98 7.87 -18.94
N GLY A 145 13.84 6.94 -17.97
CA GLY A 145 13.29 7.32 -16.65
C GLY A 145 11.89 6.85 -16.19
N SER A 146 11.30 5.74 -16.65
CA SER A 146 10.13 5.18 -15.94
C SER A 146 10.61 4.36 -14.73
N LEU A 147 10.44 4.89 -13.52
CA LEU A 147 10.61 4.11 -12.29
C LEU A 147 9.61 2.94 -12.28
N HIS A 148 10.05 1.82 -11.72
CA HIS A 148 9.28 0.58 -11.64
C HIS A 148 9.15 0.15 -10.18
N TYR A 149 8.03 -0.50 -9.88
CA TYR A 149 7.81 -1.17 -8.60
C TYR A 149 7.40 -2.62 -8.86
N TRP A 150 7.60 -3.49 -7.87
CA TRP A 150 7.13 -4.88 -7.97
C TRP A 150 5.79 -5.04 -7.27
N ALA A 151 4.87 -5.77 -7.89
CA ALA A 151 3.63 -6.21 -7.27
C ALA A 151 3.67 -7.72 -7.00
N TYR A 152 3.30 -8.11 -5.79
CA TYR A 152 3.17 -9.49 -5.33
C TYR A 152 1.70 -9.73 -4.98
N LEU A 153 1.01 -10.49 -5.82
CA LEU A 153 -0.43 -10.70 -5.75
C LEU A 153 -0.72 -12.12 -5.25
N ASP A 154 -1.61 -12.27 -4.27
CA ASP A 154 -1.90 -13.57 -3.66
C ASP A 154 -3.41 -13.84 -3.61
N ASP A 155 -3.80 -15.06 -4.00
CA ASP A 155 -5.17 -15.55 -3.91
C ASP A 155 -5.57 -15.87 -2.45
N TYR A 156 -4.59 -15.90 -1.55
CA TYR A 156 -4.77 -16.12 -0.12
C TYR A 156 -4.38 -14.90 0.72
N PRO A 157 -4.93 -14.74 1.93
CA PRO A 157 -4.46 -13.74 2.89
C PRO A 157 -2.99 -13.96 3.28
N GLY A 158 -2.25 -12.87 3.50
CA GLY A 158 -0.92 -12.90 4.11
C GLY A 158 0.28 -12.83 3.15
N CYS A 159 0.07 -12.58 1.86
CA CYS A 159 1.11 -12.30 0.87
C CYS A 159 2.26 -13.34 0.89
N GLY A 160 1.90 -14.62 0.93
CA GLY A 160 2.85 -15.73 0.90
C GLY A 160 3.43 -15.98 -0.49
N ASN A 161 2.77 -15.46 -1.54
CA ASN A 161 3.23 -15.59 -2.92
C ASN A 161 4.60 -14.89 -3.13
N VAL A 162 5.46 -15.58 -3.87
CA VAL A 162 6.81 -15.10 -4.25
C VAL A 162 6.88 -14.62 -5.69
N ASN A 163 5.87 -14.93 -6.50
CA ASN A 163 5.81 -14.47 -7.86
C ASN A 163 5.52 -12.97 -7.88
N SER A 164 6.35 -12.24 -8.61
CA SER A 164 6.20 -10.81 -8.81
C SER A 164 5.95 -10.46 -10.26
N GLU A 165 5.32 -9.31 -10.45
CA GLU A 165 5.25 -8.65 -11.74
C GLU A 165 5.81 -7.24 -11.63
N ALA A 166 6.55 -6.83 -12.67
CA ALA A 166 7.03 -5.46 -12.78
C ALA A 166 5.89 -4.57 -13.26
N SER A 167 5.70 -3.46 -12.55
CA SER A 167 4.68 -2.46 -12.85
C SER A 167 5.33 -1.10 -13.13
N PHE A 168 4.58 -0.24 -13.82
CA PHE A 168 5.04 1.09 -14.22
C PHE A 168 4.18 2.16 -13.55
N ASP A 169 4.84 3.24 -13.17
CA ASP A 169 4.18 4.42 -12.62
C ASP A 169 3.02 4.89 -13.50
N GLY A 170 1.93 5.21 -12.83
CA GLY A 170 0.75 5.77 -13.46
C GLY A 170 -0.03 4.85 -14.38
N THR A 171 0.37 3.58 -14.50
CA THR A 171 -0.39 2.57 -15.23
C THR A 171 -1.40 1.93 -14.30
N CYS A 172 -2.67 1.90 -14.71
CA CYS A 172 -3.67 1.11 -14.00
C CYS A 172 -3.54 -0.36 -14.38
N HIS A 173 -3.26 -1.20 -13.40
CA HIS A 173 -3.23 -2.66 -13.55
C HIS A 173 -4.58 -3.23 -13.12
N THR A 174 -5.24 -4.02 -13.97
CA THR A 174 -6.59 -4.54 -13.72
C THR A 174 -6.68 -6.01 -14.12
N TYR A 175 -7.32 -6.80 -13.26
CA TYR A 175 -7.43 -8.25 -13.38
C TYR A 175 -8.88 -8.69 -13.46
N ALA A 176 -9.13 -9.82 -14.12
CA ALA A 176 -10.48 -10.40 -14.22
C ALA A 176 -10.94 -11.07 -12.91
N SER A 177 -9.99 -11.47 -12.07
CA SER A 177 -10.23 -12.10 -10.76
C SER A 177 -9.61 -11.23 -9.67
N ALA A 178 -10.20 -11.29 -8.48
CA ALA A 178 -9.69 -10.60 -7.29
C ALA A 178 -8.56 -11.39 -6.65
N PHE A 179 -7.62 -10.67 -6.06
CA PHE A 179 -6.63 -11.19 -5.12
C PHE A 179 -7.10 -10.92 -3.68
N ALA A 180 -6.81 -11.85 -2.78
CA ALA A 180 -7.15 -11.72 -1.36
C ALA A 180 -6.14 -10.84 -0.60
N SER A 181 -4.88 -10.82 -1.06
CA SER A 181 -3.89 -9.90 -0.53
C SER A 181 -2.89 -9.45 -1.59
N VAL A 182 -2.30 -8.27 -1.34
CA VAL A 182 -1.32 -7.65 -2.23
C VAL A 182 -0.18 -7.05 -1.41
N GLN A 183 1.03 -7.11 -1.96
CA GLN A 183 2.22 -6.46 -1.41
C GLN A 183 2.99 -5.81 -2.55
N PHE A 184 3.65 -4.68 -2.26
CA PHE A 184 4.41 -3.96 -3.27
C PHE A 184 5.81 -3.62 -2.76
N GLU A 185 6.78 -3.57 -3.67
CA GLU A 185 8.16 -3.19 -3.39
C GLU A 185 8.53 -1.94 -4.17
N ASN A 186 8.97 -0.93 -3.44
CA ASN A 186 9.53 0.29 -3.99
C ASN A 186 11.03 0.05 -4.27
N THR A 187 11.39 0.03 -5.56
CA THR A 187 12.78 -0.18 -5.97
C THR A 187 13.57 1.11 -6.12
N ASP A 188 12.90 2.27 -6.09
CA ASP A 188 13.56 3.56 -6.07
C ASP A 188 14.13 3.84 -4.67
N ASP A 189 15.35 4.34 -4.59
CA ASP A 189 16.07 4.60 -3.32
C ASP A 189 15.92 6.05 -2.82
N THR A 190 15.20 6.89 -3.56
CA THR A 190 15.00 8.31 -3.28
C THR A 190 13.54 8.71 -3.04
N ASP A 191 12.63 8.23 -3.88
CA ASP A 191 11.23 8.66 -3.93
C ASP A 191 10.33 7.61 -3.25
N TYR A 192 9.33 8.07 -2.51
CA TYR A 192 8.33 7.18 -1.91
C TYR A 192 7.42 6.64 -2.98
N LEU A 193 6.86 5.44 -2.80
CA LEU A 193 5.87 4.87 -3.71
C LEU A 193 4.49 5.00 -3.07
N GLU A 194 3.66 5.89 -3.60
CA GLU A 194 2.23 5.95 -3.29
C GLU A 194 1.50 4.87 -4.08
N MET A 195 0.75 4.02 -3.38
CA MET A 195 -0.06 2.96 -3.96
C MET A 195 -1.54 3.22 -3.72
N GLY A 196 -2.36 3.08 -4.75
CA GLY A 196 -3.80 2.91 -4.67
C GLY A 196 -4.20 1.49 -5.03
N ILE A 197 -5.09 0.87 -4.25
CA ILE A 197 -5.70 -0.43 -4.53
C ILE A 197 -7.23 -0.34 -4.48
N TRP A 198 -7.90 -1.09 -5.35
CA TRP A 198 -9.36 -1.06 -5.50
C TRP A 198 -9.99 -2.46 -5.44
N PRO A 199 -11.15 -2.60 -4.75
CA PRO A 199 -11.92 -3.83 -4.75
C PRO A 199 -12.80 -3.99 -6.00
N HIS A 200 -12.51 -3.26 -7.07
CA HIS A 200 -13.20 -3.37 -8.36
C HIS A 200 -12.25 -3.21 -9.55
N HIS A 201 -12.74 -3.56 -10.73
CA HIS A 201 -11.99 -3.42 -11.98
C HIS A 201 -11.80 -1.96 -12.37
N GLY A 202 -10.61 -1.64 -12.86
CA GLY A 202 -10.26 -0.29 -13.26
C GLY A 202 -10.03 0.62 -12.06
N CYS A 203 -8.92 1.35 -12.11
CA CYS A 203 -8.48 2.31 -11.09
C CYS A 203 -9.30 3.60 -11.23
N SER A 204 -10.61 3.46 -11.07
CA SER A 204 -11.59 4.53 -11.06
C SER A 204 -11.84 4.99 -9.62
N LYS A 205 -12.57 6.09 -9.48
CA LYS A 205 -12.96 6.67 -8.19
C LYS A 205 -13.83 5.70 -7.35
N GLY A 206 -13.83 5.91 -6.04
CA GLY A 206 -14.57 5.13 -5.04
C GLY A 206 -13.79 3.96 -4.46
N ASN A 207 -13.97 3.67 -3.15
CA ASN A 207 -13.37 2.55 -2.42
C ASN A 207 -11.85 2.35 -2.58
N GLU A 208 -11.12 3.39 -3.01
CA GLU A 208 -9.68 3.38 -3.08
C GLU A 208 -9.10 3.27 -1.68
N ARG A 209 -8.18 2.33 -1.47
CA ARG A 209 -7.27 2.35 -0.32
C ARG A 209 -5.91 2.83 -0.81
N LYS A 210 -5.44 3.92 -0.22
CA LYS A 210 -4.13 4.50 -0.44
C LYS A 210 -3.18 4.21 0.70
N PHE A 211 -1.93 3.90 0.38
CA PHE A 211 -0.84 3.75 1.35
C PHE A 211 0.48 4.06 0.66
N THR A 212 1.54 4.20 1.47
CA THR A 212 2.84 4.60 0.96
C THR A 212 3.90 3.58 1.33
N ILE A 213 4.93 3.46 0.50
CA ILE A 213 6.08 2.56 0.71
C ILE A 213 7.37 3.37 0.60
N LYS A 214 8.25 3.18 1.60
CA LYS A 214 9.53 3.89 1.70
C LYS A 214 10.47 3.52 0.52
N PRO A 215 11.35 4.45 0.09
CA PRO A 215 12.39 4.13 -0.87
C PRO A 215 13.20 2.88 -0.49
N GLY A 216 13.40 2.00 -1.48
CA GLY A 216 14.22 0.79 -1.38
C GLY A 216 13.66 -0.29 -0.45
N THR A 217 12.34 -0.30 -0.20
CA THR A 217 11.71 -1.22 0.74
C THR A 217 10.56 -2.02 0.15
N LEU A 218 10.34 -3.20 0.74
CA LEU A 218 9.12 -3.97 0.59
C LEU A 218 8.09 -3.46 1.60
N GLY A 219 6.91 -3.07 1.12
CA GLY A 219 5.81 -2.65 1.99
C GLY A 219 5.14 -3.82 2.70
N ASP A 220 4.27 -3.53 3.67
CA ASP A 220 3.51 -4.56 4.35
C ASP A 220 2.46 -5.22 3.46
N CYS A 221 2.08 -6.44 3.85
CA CYS A 221 1.01 -7.15 3.20
C CYS A 221 -0.33 -6.46 3.46
N LYS A 222 -1.07 -6.14 2.40
CA LYS A 222 -2.42 -5.61 2.49
C LYS A 222 -3.43 -6.72 2.25
N THR A 223 -4.10 -7.17 3.31
CA THR A 223 -5.19 -8.14 3.23
C THR A 223 -6.50 -7.42 2.90
N ARG A 224 -6.70 -7.13 1.61
CA ARG A 224 -7.91 -6.49 1.06
C ARG A 224 -8.17 -7.05 -0.32
N THR A 225 -9.44 -7.40 -0.59
CA THR A 225 -9.90 -7.77 -1.93
C THR A 225 -9.45 -6.73 -2.95
N THR A 226 -8.61 -7.14 -3.90
CA THR A 226 -8.00 -6.23 -4.88
C THR A 226 -8.19 -6.77 -6.29
N TYR A 227 -8.84 -5.99 -7.14
CA TYR A 227 -8.99 -6.28 -8.58
C TYR A 227 -8.11 -5.39 -9.45
N SER A 228 -7.79 -4.19 -8.96
CA SER A 228 -6.92 -3.26 -9.67
C SER A 228 -6.08 -2.42 -8.72
N PHE A 229 -4.94 -1.95 -9.23
CA PHE A 229 -4.01 -1.12 -8.47
C PHE A 229 -3.22 -0.18 -9.38
N LYS A 230 -2.65 0.87 -8.76
CA LYS A 230 -1.89 1.91 -9.44
C LYS A 230 -0.86 2.51 -8.48
N GLY A 231 0.38 2.64 -8.92
CA GLY A 231 1.47 3.24 -8.14
C GLY A 231 2.04 4.49 -8.79
N TRP A 232 2.63 5.36 -7.96
CA TRP A 232 3.35 6.56 -8.37
C TRP A 232 4.51 6.84 -7.43
N HIS A 233 5.71 7.08 -7.99
CA HIS A 233 6.79 7.61 -7.17
C HIS A 233 6.54 9.10 -6.87
N VAL A 234 6.64 9.47 -5.60
CA VAL A 234 6.36 10.80 -5.08
C VAL A 234 7.54 11.27 -4.24
N ARG A 235 7.99 12.49 -4.51
CA ARG A 235 9.00 13.16 -3.70
C ARG A 235 8.34 13.79 -2.50
N CYS A 236 8.77 13.39 -1.31
CA CYS A 236 8.40 14.15 -0.13
C CYS A 236 9.22 15.44 -0.06
N ALA A 237 8.55 16.58 -0.31
CA ALA A 237 9.19 17.89 -0.29
C ALA A 237 9.62 18.36 1.12
N ARG A 238 9.14 17.69 2.18
CA ARG A 238 9.34 18.09 3.59
C ARG A 238 9.90 16.98 4.50
N CYS A 239 10.38 15.88 3.96
CA CYS A 239 10.85 14.72 4.76
C CYS A 239 12.37 14.67 4.98
N LEU A 240 13.05 15.83 4.90
CA LEU A 240 14.48 15.98 5.17
C LEU A 240 14.74 16.64 6.52
#